data_AF-A0A933VPM1-F1
#
_entry.id   AF-A0A933VPM1-F1
#
_cell.length_a   1.000
_cell.length_b   1.000
_cell.length_c   1.000
_cell.angle_alpha   90.00
_cell.angle_beta   90.00
_cell.angle_gamma   90.00
#
_symmetry.space_group_name_H-M   'P 1'
#
loop_
_entity.id
_entity.type
_entity.pdbx_description
1 polymer ?
#
loop_
_entity_poly.entity_id
_entity_poly.type
_entity_poly.pdbx_seq_one_letter_code
_entity_poly.pdbx_strand_id
1 'polypeptide(L)' 'DVTIPLTGTEAVILGVLLDARGAVVPIETIERAAWGGSTPSRDAVHAAISRLRRRLQGAMLVVRSVRSPGFVLERDAAA' A
#
# COMPACT_ATOMS: atom_id res chain seq x y z
N ASP A 1 -19.03 7.55 -8.32
CA ASP A 1 -17.61 7.85 -8.02
C ASP A 1 -17.36 7.89 -6.53
N VAL A 2 -16.50 7.00 -6.04
CA VAL A 2 -16.06 6.98 -4.63
C VAL A 2 -14.73 7.73 -4.55
N THR A 3 -14.69 8.80 -3.77
CA THR A 3 -13.47 9.55 -3.48
C THR A 3 -12.91 9.13 -2.14
N ILE A 4 -11.67 8.64 -2.13
CA ILE A 4 -10.97 8.20 -0.90
C ILE A 4 -9.89 9.23 -0.57
N PRO A 5 -9.98 9.93 0.58
CA PRO A 5 -8.94 10.87 0.98
C PRO A 5 -7.70 10.12 1.47
N LEU A 6 -6.57 10.38 0.83
CA LEU A 6 -5.26 9.81 1.13
C LEU A 6 -4.27 10.92 1.49
N THR A 7 -3.35 10.62 2.39
CA THR A 7 -2.12 11.41 2.54
C THR A 7 -1.22 11.27 1.32
N GLY A 8 -0.28 12.19 1.11
CA GLY A 8 0.69 12.08 0.01
C GLY A 8 1.46 10.75 0.03
N THR A 9 1.90 10.30 1.22
CA THR A 9 2.52 9.00 1.41
C THR A 9 1.60 7.85 1.00
N GLU A 10 0.35 7.83 1.48
CA GLU A 10 -0.61 6.77 1.13
C GLU A 10 -0.90 6.73 -0.38
N ALA A 11 -1.00 7.90 -1.03
CA ALA A 11 -1.20 8.00 -2.47
C ALA A 11 -0.01 7.45 -3.26
N VAL A 12 1.23 7.76 -2.85
CA VAL A 12 2.44 7.20 -3.48
C VAL A 12 2.48 5.68 -3.32
N ILE A 13 2.23 5.17 -2.10
CA ILE A 13 2.20 3.72 -1.85
C ILE A 13 1.13 3.05 -2.72
N LEU A 14 -0.08 3.62 -2.78
CA LEU A 14 -1.15 3.08 -3.61
C LEU A 14 -0.78 3.10 -5.10
N GLY A 15 -0.14 4.17 -5.59
CA GLY A 15 0.34 4.26 -6.97
C GLY A 15 1.29 3.12 -7.33
N VAL A 16 2.33 2.89 -6.52
CA VAL A 16 3.29 1.79 -6.74
C VAL A 16 2.58 0.43 -6.76
N LEU A 17 1.63 0.22 -5.86
CA LEU A 17 0.86 -1.02 -5.79
C LEU A 17 -0.11 -1.19 -6.97
N LEU A 18 -0.65 -0.10 -7.52
CA LEU A 18 -1.48 -0.10 -8.72
C LEU A 18 -0.67 -0.42 -9.98
N ASP A 19 0.53 0.16 -10.11
CA ASP A 19 1.43 -0.11 -11.23
C ASP A 19 1.86 -1.58 -11.27
N ALA A 20 1.97 -2.21 -10.10
CA ALA A 20 2.33 -3.62 -9.93
C ALA A 20 1.14 -4.51 -9.54
N ARG A 21 -0.08 -4.19 -9.98
CA ARG A 21 -1.30 -4.90 -9.57
C ARG A 21 -1.20 -6.41 -9.75
N GLY A 22 -1.51 -7.17 -8.69
CA GLY A 22 -1.41 -8.63 -8.66
C GLY A 22 0.01 -9.18 -8.52
N ALA A 23 1.04 -8.33 -8.50
CA ALA A 23 2.42 -8.70 -8.24
C ALA A 23 2.85 -8.28 -6.82
N VAL A 24 3.81 -9.00 -6.25
CA VAL A 24 4.40 -8.65 -4.96
C VAL A 24 5.33 -7.46 -5.14
N VAL A 25 5.06 -6.38 -4.41
CA VAL A 25 5.95 -5.23 -4.28
C VAL A 25 6.78 -5.39 -3.00
N PRO A 26 8.12 -5.43 -3.08
CA PRO A 26 8.99 -5.50 -1.92
C PRO A 26 8.84 -4.29 -1.00
N ILE A 27 9.06 -4.50 0.31
CA ILE A 27 8.95 -3.43 1.30
C ILE A 27 9.93 -2.28 1.02
N GLU A 28 11.12 -2.60 0.53
CA GLU A 28 12.19 -1.64 0.20
C GLU A 28 11.82 -0.76 -0.99
N THR A 29 11.07 -1.30 -1.95
CA THR A 29 10.55 -0.54 -3.10
C THR A 29 9.52 0.49 -2.62
N ILE A 30 8.63 0.10 -1.71
CA ILE A 30 7.64 0.99 -1.11
C ILE A 30 8.33 2.08 -0.28
N GLU A 31 9.31 1.69 0.54
CA GLU A 31 10.12 2.61 1.33
C GLU A 31 10.81 3.65 0.44
N ARG A 32 11.47 3.20 -0.64
CA ARG A 32 12.15 4.09 -1.58
C ARG A 32 11.21 5.04 -2.28
N ALA A 33 10.04 4.57 -2.70
CA ALA A 33 9.07 5.41 -3.41
C ALA A 33 8.47 6.48 -2.49
N ALA A 34 8.05 6.10 -1.28
CA ALA A 34 7.32 6.99 -0.39
C ALA A 34 8.24 7.89 0.48
N TRP A 35 9.49 7.50 0.70
CA TRP A 35 10.43 8.24 1.56
C TRP A 35 11.85 8.37 1.00
N GLY A 36 12.09 8.05 -0.28
CA GLY A 36 13.41 8.22 -0.90
C GLY A 36 14.50 7.29 -0.35
N GLY A 37 14.14 6.27 0.42
CA GLY A 37 15.10 5.33 1.04
C GLY A 37 15.49 5.67 2.48
N SER A 38 14.89 6.71 3.08
CA SER A 38 15.05 7.03 4.50
C SER A 38 13.69 7.17 5.18
N THR A 39 13.18 6.06 5.74
CA THR A 39 11.94 6.09 6.51
C THR A 39 12.09 6.83 7.84
N PRO A 40 11.03 7.50 8.33
CA PRO A 40 11.04 8.16 9.64
C PRO A 40 11.11 7.17 10.81
N SER A 41 10.81 5.89 10.58
CA SER A 41 11.01 4.80 11.54
C SER A 41 10.96 3.43 10.84
N ARG A 42 11.48 2.39 11.51
CA ARG A 42 11.46 0.99 11.03
C ARG A 42 10.05 0.48 10.68
N ASP A 43 9.03 1.02 11.35
CA ASP A 43 7.64 0.58 11.19
C ASP A 43 6.81 1.51 10.29
N ALA A 44 7.40 2.56 9.73
CA ALA A 44 6.68 3.59 8.97
C ALA A 44 5.91 2.99 7.78
N VAL A 45 6.50 2.01 7.08
CA VAL A 45 5.85 1.32 5.96
C VAL A 45 4.62 0.54 6.44
N HIS A 46 4.77 -0.28 7.49
CA HIS A 46 3.66 -1.07 8.04
C HIS A 46 2.53 -0.19 8.59
N ALA A 47 2.88 0.92 9.24
CA ALA A 47 1.89 1.89 9.72
C ALA A 47 1.14 2.55 8.57
N ALA A 48 1.83 2.95 7.49
CA ALA A 48 1.20 3.52 6.31
C ALA A 48 0.32 2.50 5.57
N ILE A 49 0.77 1.26 5.42
CA ILE A 49 -0.04 0.17 4.83
C ILE A 49 -1.29 -0.11 5.66
N SER A 50 -1.18 -0.11 6.99
CA SER A 50 -2.33 -0.32 7.88
C SER A 50 -3.38 0.79 7.74
N ARG A 51 -2.93 2.05 7.63
CA ARG A 51 -3.84 3.17 7.36
C ARG A 51 -4.46 3.07 5.96
N LEU A 52 -3.66 2.77 4.94
CA LEU A 52 -4.15 2.58 3.57
C LEU A 52 -5.22 1.49 3.49
N ARG A 53 -5.01 0.33 4.14
CA ARG A 53 -6.02 -0.73 4.25
C ARG A 53 -7.34 -0.23 4.83
N ARG A 54 -7.28 0.59 5.89
CA ARG A 54 -8.47 1.19 6.49
C ARG A 54 -9.18 2.14 5.53
N ARG A 55 -8.42 2.92 4.75
CA ARG A 55 -8.96 3.84 3.73
C ARG A 55 -9.63 3.11 2.57
N LEU A 56 -9.13 1.93 2.23
CA LEU A 56 -9.68 1.08 1.16
C LEU A 56 -10.86 0.21 1.62
N GLN A 57 -11.27 0.26 2.89
CA GLN A 57 -12.48 -0.46 3.31
C GLN A 57 -13.70 0.06 2.53
N GLY A 58 -14.44 -0.86 1.90
CA GLY A 58 -15.55 -0.51 1.01
C GLY A 58 -15.12 -0.14 -0.42
N ALA A 59 -13.82 -0.13 -0.70
CA ALA A 59 -13.32 -0.17 -2.07
C ALA A 59 -13.22 -1.63 -2.52
N MET A 60 -13.35 -1.89 -3.84
CA MET A 60 -13.14 -3.22 -4.42
C MET A 60 -11.64 -3.61 -4.49
N LEU A 61 -10.81 -3.09 -3.59
CA LEU A 61 -9.36 -3.24 -3.58
C LEU A 61 -8.87 -3.56 -2.17
N VAL A 62 -7.95 -4.52 -2.08
CA VAL A 62 -7.34 -4.94 -0.81
C VAL A 62 -5.82 -5.05 -0.96
N VAL A 63 -5.09 -4.54 0.03
CA VAL A 63 -3.63 -4.71 0.13
C VAL A 63 -3.34 -5.90 1.04
N ARG A 64 -2.69 -6.94 0.57
CA ARG A 64 -2.32 -8.13 1.36
C ARG A 64 -0.82 -8.19 1.62
N SER A 65 -0.44 -8.82 2.73
CA SER A 65 0.95 -9.14 3.04
C SER A 65 1.27 -10.54 2.54
N VAL A 66 2.51 -10.77 2.09
CA VAL A 66 2.99 -12.09 1.67
C VAL A 66 4.10 -12.62 2.60
N ARG A 67 4.45 -13.91 2.50
CA ARG A 67 5.47 -14.58 3.35
C ARG A 67 6.90 -14.04 3.15
N SER A 68 7.21 -13.47 1.99
CA SER A 68 8.41 -12.65 1.74
C SER A 68 8.08 -11.20 2.11
N PRO A 69 8.98 -10.37 2.66
CA PRO A 69 8.61 -9.01 3.05
C PRO A 69 8.12 -8.21 1.83
N GLY A 70 6.83 -7.88 1.82
CA GLY A 70 6.20 -7.21 0.69
C GLY A 70 4.69 -7.24 0.73
N PHE A 71 4.08 -6.56 -0.24
CA PHE A 71 2.65 -6.36 -0.32
C PHE A 71 2.15 -6.53 -1.75
N VAL A 72 0.93 -7.02 -1.89
CA VAL A 72 0.23 -7.14 -3.18
C VAL A 72 -1.10 -6.40 -3.10
N LEU A 73 -1.49 -5.73 -4.18
CA LEU A 73 -2.82 -5.16 -4.33
C LEU A 73 -3.68 -6.07 -5.21
N GLU A 74 -4.82 -6.47 -4.67
CA GLU A 74 -5.77 -7.38 -5.30
C GLU A 74 -7.17 -6.77 -5.32
N ARG A 75 -8.08 -7.41 -6.06
CA ARG A 75 -9.51 -7.13 -5.86
C ARG A 75 -9.93 -7.67 -4.50
N ASP A 76 -10.78 -6.93 -3.81
CA ASP A 76 -11.48 -7.51 -2.69
C ASP A 76 -12.53 -8.49 -3.24
N ALA A 77 -12.36 -9.78 -2.95
CA ALA A 77 -13.27 -10.82 -3.39
C ALA A 77 -14.56 -10.86 -2.55
N ALA A 78 -14.61 -10.13 -1.44
CA ALA A 78 -15.77 -10.01 -0.57
C ALA A 78 -16.61 -8.75 -0.83
N ALA A 79 -16.24 -7.93 -1.83
CA ALA A 79 -16.89 -6.67 -2.20
C ALA A 79 -17.85 -6.81 -3.39
#